data_AF-A0A354MAH9-F1
#
_entry.id   AF-A0A354MAH9-F1
#
_cell.length_a   1.000
_cell.length_b   1.000
_cell.length_c   1.000
_cell.angle_alpha   90.00
_cell.angle_beta   90.00
_cell.angle_gamma   90.00
#
_symmetry.space_group_name_H-M   'P 1'
#
loop_
_entity.id
_entity.type
_entity.pdbx_description
1 polymer ?
#
loop_
_entity_poly.entity_id
_entity_poly.type
_entity_poly.pdbx_seq_one_letter_code
_entity_poly.pdbx_strand_id
1 'polypeptide(L)'
;DETVSVNAGYAGSIVGAVSLNGEMKFEGCYSAATVGGTTAAGFVANAWNGGSNKKIAIENSICINSFFIKKNGGILTEINNSYSTNNNESDRPADVGGNYGKVAADGMKGENAVVNMPALQWETTFVKTDSYPELRIFKSNEPLYWYGNPAAKLVNGSGSRNDPYIISTPSELAYLAKLIVEGGGNNTVGKYYELANDITINNTTAENWTESARKWYSSVKVNGNNYCFNGFLNGKGYTISGLYSDDSTSGAYAGLFVGISSGATVARLNISNSVMSAQFVGSIAGREFNTADKVIKIANVYIDDKVSLKAAGAVGGIIGRGDGGISFINCGFSGLATGAGDDKTHGIAGDIWSVGTKYEIKNTFSNCKPYRLLTGLKIELSNVYSSSAQTGVTQVTDEFFGGIDASTKMSGLDFVNTWQANENGYPTLSASHNGDVDLDGECNAADCVELRKELLGVSEATMPDVNDDGKIDIRDLVAEKKLQISDFQNQ
;
A
#
# COMPACT_ATOMS: atom_id res chain seq x y z
N ASP A 1 -1.00 -4.94 32.79
CA ASP A 1 0.10 -5.71 32.16
C ASP A 1 0.58 -6.80 33.15
N GLU A 2 1.78 -7.35 32.95
CA GLU A 2 2.40 -8.36 33.82
C GLU A 2 2.74 -7.85 35.24
N THR A 3 2.76 -6.53 35.45
CA THR A 3 3.03 -5.93 36.77
C THR A 3 1.81 -5.92 37.69
N VAL A 4 0.62 -6.18 37.13
CA VAL A 4 -0.64 -6.16 37.86
C VAL A 4 -0.91 -7.53 38.48
N SER A 5 -1.26 -7.53 39.77
CA SER A 5 -1.71 -8.72 40.49
C SER A 5 -3.06 -8.48 41.15
N VAL A 6 -4.02 -9.39 40.94
CA VAL A 6 -5.38 -9.32 41.49
C VAL A 6 -5.65 -10.57 42.31
N ASN A 7 -5.93 -10.42 43.60
CA ASN A 7 -6.28 -11.53 44.49
C ASN A 7 -7.59 -11.28 45.24
N ALA A 8 -8.61 -12.09 44.96
CA ALA A 8 -9.94 -11.97 45.55
C ALA A 8 -10.73 -13.28 45.41
N GLY A 9 -11.84 -13.45 46.14
CA GLY A 9 -12.74 -14.59 45.94
C GLY A 9 -13.29 -14.68 44.50
N TYR A 10 -13.61 -13.53 43.91
CA TYR A 10 -13.92 -13.35 42.49
C TYR A 10 -12.93 -12.37 41.87
N ALA A 11 -11.83 -12.89 41.31
CA ALA A 11 -10.71 -12.13 40.80
C ALA A 11 -10.72 -12.08 39.27
N GLY A 12 -11.29 -11.01 38.71
CA GLY A 12 -11.18 -10.72 37.28
C GLY A 12 -10.15 -9.63 37.06
N SER A 13 -9.22 -9.81 36.12
CA SER A 13 -8.22 -8.77 35.85
C SER A 13 -8.85 -7.45 35.39
N ILE A 14 -10.01 -7.52 34.73
CA ILE A 14 -10.77 -6.36 34.29
C ILE A 14 -12.02 -6.18 35.16
N VAL A 15 -12.81 -7.24 35.35
CA VAL A 15 -14.04 -7.23 36.15
C VAL A 15 -14.10 -8.42 37.09
N GLY A 16 -14.00 -8.19 38.40
CA GLY A 16 -14.16 -9.25 39.40
C GLY A 16 -15.57 -9.87 39.38
N ALA A 17 -16.59 -9.03 39.50
CA ALA A 17 -17.96 -9.50 39.64
C ALA A 17 -18.94 -8.45 39.07
N VAL A 18 -19.92 -8.87 38.27
CA VAL A 18 -20.95 -7.99 37.71
C VAL A 18 -22.38 -8.53 37.82
N SER A 19 -23.30 -7.69 38.29
CA SER A 19 -24.75 -7.88 38.11
C SER A 19 -25.16 -7.30 36.75
N LEU A 20 -25.37 -8.15 35.75
CA LEU A 20 -25.52 -7.70 34.37
C LEU A 20 -26.95 -7.21 34.09
N ASN A 21 -27.10 -5.92 33.80
CA ASN A 21 -28.36 -5.35 33.36
C ASN A 21 -28.24 -4.68 31.98
N GLY A 22 -28.14 -5.49 30.94
CA GLY A 22 -28.07 -5.06 29.55
C GLY A 22 -26.95 -5.78 28.81
N GLU A 23 -26.21 -5.02 28.02
CA GLU A 23 -25.00 -5.47 27.33
C GLU A 23 -23.75 -4.90 27.99
N MET A 24 -22.72 -5.74 28.12
CA MET A 24 -21.37 -5.34 28.47
C MET A 24 -20.44 -5.68 27.31
N LYS A 25 -19.80 -4.67 26.70
CA LYS A 25 -18.87 -4.84 25.58
C LYS A 25 -17.44 -4.54 26.03
N PHE A 26 -16.54 -5.46 25.72
CA PHE A 26 -15.09 -5.25 25.77
C PHE A 26 -14.56 -5.22 24.34
N GLU A 27 -13.86 -4.16 23.98
CA GLU A 27 -13.30 -3.98 22.65
C GLU A 27 -11.86 -3.50 22.78
N GLY A 28 -10.91 -4.20 22.14
CA GLY A 28 -9.50 -3.81 22.24
C GLY A 28 -8.94 -3.89 23.66
N CYS A 29 -9.34 -4.87 24.44
CA CYS A 29 -8.92 -5.02 25.82
C CYS A 29 -7.82 -6.08 25.95
N TYR A 30 -6.90 -5.91 26.91
CA TYR A 30 -5.91 -6.94 27.21
C TYR A 30 -5.61 -7.10 28.69
N SER A 31 -5.30 -8.33 29.09
CA SER A 31 -4.85 -8.62 30.45
C SER A 31 -3.68 -9.60 30.45
N ALA A 32 -2.51 -9.11 30.85
CA ALA A 32 -1.38 -9.93 31.24
C ALA A 32 -1.20 -10.10 32.76
N ALA A 33 -2.22 -9.71 33.54
CA ALA A 33 -2.14 -9.70 35.00
C ALA A 33 -2.08 -11.11 35.61
N THR A 34 -1.39 -11.23 36.74
CA THR A 34 -1.48 -12.41 37.61
C THR A 34 -2.79 -12.36 38.39
N VAL A 35 -3.63 -13.38 38.27
CA VAL A 35 -4.91 -13.46 39.01
C VAL A 35 -4.93 -14.66 39.93
N GLY A 36 -5.37 -14.46 41.17
CA GLY A 36 -5.48 -15.49 42.19
C GLY A 36 -6.82 -15.41 42.92
N GLY A 37 -7.42 -16.56 43.24
CA GLY A 37 -8.74 -16.58 43.88
C GLY A 37 -9.46 -17.91 43.74
N THR A 38 -10.61 -18.04 44.40
CA THR A 38 -11.51 -19.19 44.21
C THR A 38 -12.21 -19.16 42.85
N THR A 39 -12.31 -18.01 42.20
CA THR A 39 -12.82 -17.84 40.85
C THR A 39 -12.00 -16.74 40.18
N ALA A 40 -11.11 -17.10 39.26
CA ALA A 40 -10.12 -16.18 38.70
C ALA A 40 -10.13 -16.18 37.17
N ALA A 41 -10.34 -15.00 36.56
CA ALA A 41 -10.48 -14.83 35.11
C ALA A 41 -9.66 -13.64 34.60
N GLY A 42 -9.28 -13.68 33.32
CA GLY A 42 -8.63 -12.57 32.64
C GLY A 42 -9.57 -11.41 32.33
N PHE A 43 -10.86 -11.66 32.12
CA PHE A 43 -11.85 -10.61 31.85
C PHE A 43 -12.88 -10.52 32.97
N VAL A 44 -13.84 -11.45 33.03
CA VAL A 44 -14.92 -11.40 34.02
C VAL A 44 -14.96 -12.68 34.84
N ALA A 45 -14.67 -12.58 36.15
CA ALA A 45 -14.64 -13.76 37.01
C ALA A 45 -16.04 -14.27 37.37
N ASN A 46 -17.02 -13.38 37.62
CA ASN A 46 -18.40 -13.76 37.91
C ASN A 46 -19.42 -12.78 37.31
N ALA A 47 -20.45 -13.29 36.63
CA ALA A 47 -21.58 -12.51 36.13
C ALA A 47 -22.93 -13.11 36.57
N TRP A 48 -23.80 -12.31 37.21
CA TRP A 48 -25.12 -12.74 37.67
C TRP A 48 -26.25 -11.82 37.19
N ASN A 49 -27.49 -12.20 37.49
CA ASN A 49 -28.72 -11.49 37.12
C ASN A 49 -29.07 -11.56 35.60
N GLY A 50 -28.98 -12.76 35.04
CA GLY A 50 -29.19 -13.05 33.61
C GLY A 50 -30.66 -13.20 33.16
N GLY A 51 -30.84 -13.18 31.83
CA GLY A 51 -32.09 -13.39 31.09
C GLY A 51 -31.81 -13.26 29.59
N SER A 52 -32.68 -13.78 28.70
CA SER A 52 -32.42 -13.97 27.26
C SER A 52 -31.94 -12.73 26.46
N ASN A 53 -32.09 -11.52 27.03
CA ASN A 53 -31.72 -10.26 26.40
C ASN A 53 -30.43 -9.65 26.99
N LYS A 54 -29.66 -10.41 27.78
CA LYS A 54 -28.42 -9.95 28.42
C LYS A 54 -27.21 -10.51 27.67
N LYS A 55 -26.24 -9.65 27.35
CA LYS A 55 -25.10 -10.02 26.51
C LYS A 55 -23.77 -9.55 27.11
N ILE A 56 -22.75 -10.40 27.00
CA ILE A 56 -21.35 -9.97 27.13
C ILE A 56 -20.68 -10.17 25.76
N ALA A 57 -20.13 -9.10 25.20
CA ALA A 57 -19.38 -9.13 23.96
C ALA A 57 -17.90 -8.88 24.25
N ILE A 58 -17.01 -9.72 23.72
CA ILE A 58 -15.57 -9.49 23.73
C ILE A 58 -15.09 -9.47 22.28
N GLU A 59 -14.48 -8.37 21.87
CA GLU A 59 -14.00 -8.15 20.51
C GLU A 59 -12.53 -7.74 20.54
N ASN A 60 -11.74 -8.32 19.64
CA ASN A 60 -10.35 -7.96 19.40
C ASN A 60 -9.57 -7.83 20.72
N SER A 61 -9.49 -8.89 21.51
CA SER A 61 -9.03 -8.81 22.89
C SER A 61 -8.17 -10.02 23.30
N ILE A 62 -7.26 -9.85 24.25
CA ILE A 62 -6.38 -10.95 24.69
C ILE A 62 -6.25 -11.09 26.22
N CYS A 63 -6.08 -12.30 26.74
CA CYS A 63 -5.71 -12.49 28.14
C CYS A 63 -4.86 -13.73 28.44
N ILE A 64 -4.01 -13.63 29.46
CA ILE A 64 -3.22 -14.77 29.97
C ILE A 64 -3.99 -15.55 31.05
N ASN A 65 -5.29 -15.76 30.86
CA ASN A 65 -6.17 -16.55 31.74
C ASN A 65 -7.40 -16.98 30.92
N SER A 66 -8.47 -17.45 31.56
CA SER A 66 -9.77 -17.60 30.88
C SER A 66 -10.48 -16.26 30.72
N PHE A 67 -11.17 -16.03 29.60
CA PHE A 67 -12.04 -14.84 29.47
C PHE A 67 -13.07 -14.79 30.60
N PHE A 68 -13.66 -15.94 30.92
CA PHE A 68 -14.71 -16.08 31.93
C PHE A 68 -14.55 -17.38 32.72
N ILE A 69 -15.06 -17.40 33.94
CA ILE A 69 -15.15 -18.63 34.76
C ILE A 69 -16.60 -18.92 35.20
N LYS A 70 -17.39 -17.91 35.62
CA LYS A 70 -18.78 -18.12 36.06
C LYS A 70 -19.76 -17.11 35.44
N LYS A 71 -20.89 -17.62 34.91
CA LYS A 71 -22.06 -16.81 34.54
C LYS A 71 -23.37 -17.53 34.84
N ASN A 72 -24.42 -16.77 35.17
CA ASN A 72 -25.79 -17.31 35.25
C ASN A 72 -26.28 -17.78 33.87
N GLY A 73 -27.17 -18.77 33.85
CA GLY A 73 -27.88 -19.18 32.63
C GLY A 73 -28.68 -18.03 32.01
N GLY A 74 -28.71 -17.98 30.67
CA GLY A 74 -29.43 -16.95 29.90
C GLY A 74 -28.63 -15.69 29.58
N ILE A 75 -27.41 -15.51 30.09
CA ILE A 75 -26.48 -14.47 29.60
C ILE A 75 -25.83 -14.99 28.31
N LEU A 76 -26.08 -14.35 27.17
CA LEU A 76 -25.39 -14.66 25.92
C LEU A 76 -23.96 -14.12 25.97
N THR A 77 -22.99 -14.90 25.49
CA THR A 77 -21.60 -14.43 25.38
C THR A 77 -21.12 -14.61 23.97
N GLU A 78 -20.62 -13.54 23.36
CA GLU A 78 -20.04 -13.55 22.03
C GLU A 78 -18.61 -13.07 22.09
N ILE A 79 -17.67 -13.89 21.63
CA ILE A 79 -16.25 -13.59 21.66
C ILE A 79 -15.72 -13.67 20.23
N ASN A 80 -15.24 -12.56 19.70
CA ASN A 80 -14.74 -12.47 18.33
C ASN A 80 -13.31 -11.93 18.30
N ASN A 81 -12.47 -12.49 17.41
CA ASN A 81 -11.09 -12.06 17.15
C ASN A 81 -10.23 -11.96 18.41
N SER A 82 -10.46 -12.86 19.37
CA SER A 82 -9.88 -12.76 20.70
C SER A 82 -9.17 -14.05 21.11
N TYR A 83 -8.12 -13.92 21.91
CA TYR A 83 -7.25 -15.04 22.28
C TYR A 83 -6.97 -15.13 23.77
N SER A 84 -6.90 -16.35 24.29
CA SER A 84 -6.59 -16.56 25.71
C SER A 84 -5.64 -17.74 25.95
N THR A 85 -4.92 -17.76 27.08
CA THR A 85 -4.10 -18.93 27.45
C THR A 85 -4.90 -20.08 28.02
N ASN A 86 -6.10 -19.80 28.50
CA ASN A 86 -6.99 -20.83 29.01
C ASN A 86 -8.39 -20.68 28.41
N ASN A 87 -8.83 -21.70 27.68
CA ASN A 87 -10.20 -21.84 27.18
C ASN A 87 -10.63 -23.30 27.38
N ASN A 88 -10.52 -23.82 28.60
CA ASN A 88 -10.95 -25.18 28.88
C ASN A 88 -12.44 -25.35 28.54
N GLU A 89 -12.76 -26.28 27.64
CA GLU A 89 -14.14 -26.59 27.27
C GLU A 89 -14.97 -27.11 28.44
N SER A 90 -14.32 -27.78 29.40
CA SER A 90 -14.95 -28.27 30.65
C SER A 90 -15.36 -27.17 31.62
N ASP A 91 -14.73 -25.98 31.50
CA ASP A 91 -15.01 -24.81 32.31
C ASP A 91 -15.89 -23.79 31.54
N ARG A 92 -16.28 -24.11 30.30
CA ARG A 92 -17.05 -23.20 29.45
C ARG A 92 -18.52 -23.20 29.92
N PRO A 93 -19.04 -22.06 30.39
CA PRO A 93 -20.47 -21.94 30.63
C PRO A 93 -21.22 -22.13 29.30
N ALA A 94 -22.43 -22.69 29.32
CA ALA A 94 -23.27 -22.79 28.12
C ALA A 94 -23.45 -21.40 27.44
N ASP A 95 -23.76 -21.35 26.14
CA ASP A 95 -24.08 -20.10 25.42
C ASP A 95 -22.93 -19.12 25.14
N VAL A 96 -21.70 -19.61 25.00
CA VAL A 96 -20.55 -18.85 24.44
C VAL A 96 -20.40 -19.16 22.95
N GLY A 97 -20.56 -18.15 22.10
CA GLY A 97 -20.37 -18.22 20.65
C GLY A 97 -19.27 -17.26 20.14
N GLY A 98 -19.07 -17.26 18.82
CA GLY A 98 -18.09 -16.40 18.14
C GLY A 98 -16.78 -17.12 17.78
N ASN A 99 -15.81 -16.35 17.28
CA ASN A 99 -14.50 -16.82 16.85
C ASN A 99 -13.39 -16.39 17.84
N TYR A 100 -12.85 -17.33 18.60
CA TYR A 100 -11.79 -17.08 19.58
C TYR A 100 -10.85 -18.28 19.72
N GLY A 101 -9.59 -18.04 20.09
CA GLY A 101 -8.54 -19.06 20.11
C GLY A 101 -7.89 -19.27 21.48
N LYS A 102 -7.50 -20.52 21.76
CA LYS A 102 -6.57 -20.85 22.86
C LYS A 102 -5.14 -20.81 22.33
N VAL A 103 -4.25 -20.04 22.96
CA VAL A 103 -2.83 -19.94 22.59
C VAL A 103 -2.00 -20.04 23.86
N ALA A 104 -0.99 -20.92 23.89
CA ALA A 104 -0.10 -21.00 25.05
C ALA A 104 0.59 -19.65 25.33
N ALA A 105 0.98 -19.38 26.58
CA ALA A 105 1.56 -18.11 27.00
C ALA A 105 2.73 -17.65 26.11
N ASP A 106 3.68 -18.55 25.84
CA ASP A 106 4.83 -18.25 24.96
C ASP A 106 4.43 -18.08 23.49
N GLY A 107 3.32 -18.69 23.09
CA GLY A 107 2.73 -18.51 21.76
C GLY A 107 2.09 -17.13 21.57
N MET A 108 1.85 -16.37 22.65
CA MET A 108 1.30 -15.02 22.60
C MET A 108 2.36 -13.91 22.63
N LYS A 109 3.65 -14.24 22.55
CA LYS A 109 4.75 -13.27 22.65
C LYS A 109 5.49 -13.08 21.33
N GLY A 110 6.05 -11.89 21.09
CA GLY A 110 6.93 -11.64 19.95
C GLY A 110 6.30 -11.99 18.61
N GLU A 111 7.10 -12.59 17.71
CA GLU A 111 6.62 -13.05 16.40
C GLU A 111 5.56 -14.17 16.50
N ASN A 112 5.65 -15.03 17.51
CA ASN A 112 4.67 -16.10 17.73
C ASN A 112 3.27 -15.53 17.94
N ALA A 113 3.17 -14.35 18.57
CA ALA A 113 1.90 -13.68 18.82
C ALA A 113 1.14 -13.44 17.51
N VAL A 114 1.81 -12.90 16.50
CA VAL A 114 1.22 -12.60 15.19
C VAL A 114 0.77 -13.88 14.48
N VAL A 115 1.61 -14.92 14.52
CA VAL A 115 1.33 -16.21 13.87
C VAL A 115 0.15 -16.92 14.52
N ASN A 116 0.09 -16.95 15.85
CA ASN A 116 -0.91 -17.70 16.59
C ASN A 116 -2.21 -16.91 16.82
N MET A 117 -2.18 -15.58 16.67
CA MET A 117 -3.33 -14.69 16.85
C MET A 117 -3.66 -13.90 15.56
N PRO A 118 -3.88 -14.56 14.42
CA PRO A 118 -3.98 -13.90 13.11
C PRO A 118 -5.25 -13.05 12.93
N ALA A 119 -6.30 -13.28 13.73
CA ALA A 119 -7.54 -12.50 13.66
C ALA A 119 -7.48 -11.23 14.52
N LEU A 120 -6.43 -11.06 15.33
CA LEU A 120 -6.27 -9.86 16.14
C LEU A 120 -5.99 -8.65 15.25
N GLN A 121 -6.53 -7.49 15.63
CA GLN A 121 -6.40 -6.26 14.84
C GLN A 121 -5.05 -5.58 15.10
N TRP A 122 -4.00 -6.11 14.46
CA TRP A 122 -2.61 -5.67 14.63
C TRP A 122 -2.32 -4.28 14.03
N GLU A 123 -3.11 -3.83 13.07
CA GLU A 123 -2.86 -2.55 12.41
C GLU A 123 -3.59 -1.38 13.09
N THR A 124 -4.67 -1.66 13.83
CA THR A 124 -5.52 -0.63 14.44
C THR A 124 -5.55 -0.67 15.97
N THR A 125 -5.45 -1.86 16.58
CA THR A 125 -5.71 -2.04 18.02
C THR A 125 -4.46 -2.43 18.80
N PHE A 126 -3.66 -3.39 18.30
CA PHE A 126 -2.51 -3.93 19.03
C PHE A 126 -1.18 -3.58 18.36
N VAL A 127 -0.12 -3.56 19.16
CA VAL A 127 1.27 -3.51 18.73
C VAL A 127 1.97 -4.78 19.22
N LYS A 128 2.74 -5.40 18.33
CA LYS A 128 3.63 -6.52 18.66
C LYS A 128 4.77 -6.03 19.55
N THR A 129 5.03 -6.69 20.66
CA THR A 129 6.19 -6.47 21.53
C THR A 129 6.97 -7.77 21.69
N ASP A 130 8.16 -7.73 22.30
CA ASP A 130 8.90 -8.95 22.67
C ASP A 130 8.20 -9.77 23.76
N SER A 131 7.31 -9.13 24.54
CA SER A 131 6.39 -9.79 25.47
C SER A 131 5.00 -9.88 24.84
N TYR A 132 3.95 -9.71 25.62
CA TYR A 132 2.57 -9.73 25.15
C TYR A 132 2.21 -8.47 24.35
N PRO A 133 1.25 -8.57 23.41
CA PRO A 133 0.77 -7.42 22.67
C PRO A 133 0.22 -6.34 23.59
N GLU A 134 0.52 -5.10 23.26
CA GLU A 134 0.03 -3.92 23.97
C GLU A 134 -0.89 -3.11 23.07
N LEU A 135 -1.68 -2.22 23.65
CA LEU A 135 -2.60 -1.38 22.89
C LEU A 135 -1.85 -0.29 22.15
N ARG A 136 -2.13 -0.16 20.85
CA ARG A 136 -1.52 0.82 19.94
C ARG A 136 -1.75 2.26 20.40
N ILE A 137 -2.88 2.53 21.05
CA ILE A 137 -3.20 3.87 21.58
C ILE A 137 -2.16 4.37 22.61
N PHE A 138 -1.44 3.46 23.27
CA PHE A 138 -0.36 3.80 24.22
C PHE A 138 1.04 3.69 23.60
N LYS A 139 1.11 3.34 22.30
CA LYS A 139 2.33 3.08 21.52
C LYS A 139 2.22 3.71 20.12
N SER A 140 1.65 4.92 20.03
CA SER A 140 1.30 5.56 18.76
C SER A 140 2.48 5.81 17.82
N ASN A 141 3.71 5.82 18.34
CA ASN A 141 4.93 6.06 17.57
C ASN A 141 5.56 4.78 17.01
N GLU A 142 5.01 3.60 17.33
CA GLU A 142 5.54 2.34 16.84
C GLU A 142 5.22 2.15 15.35
N PRO A 143 6.20 1.74 14.53
CA PRO A 143 5.97 1.50 13.10
C PRO A 143 4.81 0.54 12.85
N LEU A 144 4.11 0.78 11.74
CA LEU A 144 3.03 -0.06 11.27
C LEU A 144 3.51 -0.93 10.10
N TYR A 145 3.36 -2.24 10.23
CA TYR A 145 3.74 -3.23 9.21
C TYR A 145 2.53 -4.04 8.76
N TRP A 146 2.68 -4.74 7.64
CA TRP A 146 1.69 -5.72 7.20
C TRP A 146 1.86 -7.02 7.99
N TYR A 147 0.76 -7.48 8.59
CA TYR A 147 0.77 -8.71 9.39
C TYR A 147 0.33 -9.96 8.60
N GLY A 148 0.12 -9.83 7.27
CA GLY A 148 -0.14 -10.94 6.35
C GLY A 148 -1.60 -11.09 5.94
N ASN A 149 -2.52 -10.35 6.57
CA ASN A 149 -3.92 -10.33 6.20
C ASN A 149 -4.28 -9.00 5.52
N PRO A 150 -4.96 -9.01 4.37
CA PRO A 150 -5.51 -7.80 3.78
C PRO A 150 -6.66 -7.26 4.64
N ALA A 151 -6.98 -5.98 4.49
CA ALA A 151 -8.21 -5.41 5.01
C ALA A 151 -9.42 -6.13 4.39
N ALA A 152 -10.55 -6.17 5.10
CA ALA A 152 -11.77 -6.80 4.56
C ALA A 152 -12.36 -6.01 3.38
N LYS A 153 -12.20 -4.69 3.41
CA LYS A 153 -12.61 -3.73 2.37
C LYS A 153 -11.92 -2.39 2.62
N LEU A 154 -11.88 -1.54 1.60
CA LEU A 154 -11.59 -0.11 1.76
C LEU A 154 -12.86 0.59 2.24
N VAL A 155 -12.76 1.40 3.30
CA VAL A 155 -13.92 2.08 3.94
C VAL A 155 -13.85 3.59 3.87
N ASN A 156 -12.67 4.15 3.60
CA ASN A 156 -12.45 5.58 3.50
C ASN A 156 -12.53 5.99 2.03
N GLY A 157 -13.59 6.72 1.67
CA GLY A 157 -13.90 7.14 0.31
C GLY A 157 -14.71 6.13 -0.50
N SER A 158 -15.29 6.60 -1.61
CA SER A 158 -16.14 5.82 -2.54
C SER A 158 -15.39 5.29 -3.76
N GLY A 159 -14.12 5.70 -3.92
CA GLY A 159 -13.30 5.41 -5.08
C GLY A 159 -13.71 6.20 -6.32
N SER A 160 -14.52 7.24 -6.18
CA SER A 160 -14.78 8.20 -7.25
C SER A 160 -13.61 9.19 -7.36
N ARG A 161 -13.52 9.95 -8.45
CA ARG A 161 -12.45 10.96 -8.63
C ARG A 161 -12.42 11.98 -7.49
N ASN A 162 -13.58 12.49 -7.07
CA ASN A 162 -13.68 13.54 -6.05
C ASN A 162 -13.68 12.98 -4.60
N ASP A 163 -13.74 11.67 -4.47
CA ASP A 163 -13.76 10.96 -3.18
C ASP A 163 -13.05 9.61 -3.36
N PRO A 164 -11.72 9.63 -3.56
CA PRO A 164 -10.92 8.44 -3.84
C PRO A 164 -10.85 7.53 -2.61
N TYR A 165 -10.57 6.24 -2.84
CA TYR A 165 -10.28 5.35 -1.73
C TYR A 165 -8.96 5.76 -1.08
N ILE A 166 -8.97 6.00 0.23
CA ILE A 166 -7.78 6.37 0.99
C ILE A 166 -7.11 5.12 1.56
N ILE A 167 -5.84 4.94 1.22
CA ILE A 167 -4.98 3.85 1.68
C ILE A 167 -4.00 4.44 2.70
N SER A 168 -4.18 4.07 3.97
CA SER A 168 -3.39 4.56 5.11
C SER A 168 -2.62 3.45 5.82
N THR A 169 -3.00 2.20 5.57
CA THR A 169 -2.42 1.03 6.24
C THR A 169 -1.89 0.00 5.24
N PRO A 170 -0.88 -0.83 5.65
CA PRO A 170 -0.38 -1.91 4.81
C PRO A 170 -1.46 -2.93 4.41
N SER A 171 -2.42 -3.25 5.29
CA SER A 171 -3.52 -4.17 4.97
C SER A 171 -4.51 -3.62 3.94
N GLU A 172 -4.75 -2.30 3.90
CA GLU A 172 -5.54 -1.64 2.85
C GLU A 172 -4.86 -1.72 1.48
N LEU A 173 -3.53 -1.51 1.43
CA LEU A 173 -2.76 -1.69 0.20
C LEU A 173 -2.79 -3.17 -0.24
N ALA A 174 -2.63 -4.09 0.72
CA ALA A 174 -2.68 -5.52 0.46
C ALA A 174 -4.06 -5.98 -0.05
N TYR A 175 -5.15 -5.36 0.41
CA TYR A 175 -6.49 -5.62 -0.14
C TYR A 175 -6.55 -5.34 -1.63
N LEU A 176 -6.01 -4.20 -2.08
CA LEU A 176 -6.00 -3.85 -3.50
C LEU A 176 -5.13 -4.82 -4.33
N ALA A 177 -3.92 -5.13 -3.85
CA ALA A 177 -3.04 -6.07 -4.54
C ALA A 177 -3.63 -7.49 -4.61
N LYS A 178 -4.23 -7.96 -3.51
CA LYS A 178 -4.91 -9.26 -3.45
C LYS A 178 -6.11 -9.32 -4.39
N LEU A 179 -6.95 -8.28 -4.40
CA LEU A 179 -8.10 -8.18 -5.29
C LEU A 179 -7.68 -8.44 -6.75
N ILE A 180 -6.55 -7.88 -7.17
CA ILE A 180 -6.01 -8.06 -8.52
C ILE A 180 -5.52 -9.50 -8.73
N VAL A 181 -4.74 -10.06 -7.80
CA VAL A 181 -4.24 -11.44 -7.90
C VAL A 181 -5.36 -12.47 -7.95
N GLU A 182 -6.49 -12.19 -7.31
CA GLU A 182 -7.67 -13.06 -7.28
C GLU A 182 -8.63 -12.85 -8.45
N GLY A 183 -8.25 -12.04 -9.46
CA GLY A 183 -9.03 -11.86 -10.68
C GLY A 183 -10.09 -10.75 -10.60
N GLY A 184 -10.04 -9.91 -9.56
CA GLY A 184 -10.93 -8.77 -9.34
C GLY A 184 -10.46 -7.45 -9.95
N GLY A 185 -9.44 -7.47 -10.82
CA GLY A 185 -8.84 -6.28 -11.43
C GLY A 185 -9.83 -5.38 -12.17
N ASN A 186 -10.87 -5.93 -12.80
CA ASN A 186 -11.92 -5.15 -13.45
C ASN A 186 -12.70 -4.25 -12.47
N ASN A 187 -12.73 -4.59 -11.18
CA ASN A 187 -13.38 -3.77 -10.15
C ASN A 187 -12.61 -2.46 -9.87
N THR A 188 -11.38 -2.34 -10.39
CA THR A 188 -10.57 -1.12 -10.27
C THR A 188 -10.80 -0.13 -11.42
N VAL A 189 -11.53 -0.52 -12.47
CA VAL A 189 -11.81 0.34 -13.63
C VAL A 189 -12.59 1.58 -13.19
N GLY A 190 -12.06 2.76 -13.53
CA GLY A 190 -12.66 4.05 -13.17
C GLY A 190 -12.65 4.34 -11.66
N LYS A 191 -11.86 3.58 -10.88
CA LYS A 191 -11.67 3.81 -9.45
C LYS A 191 -10.38 4.58 -9.18
N TYR A 192 -10.46 5.48 -8.20
CA TYR A 192 -9.36 6.33 -7.76
C TYR A 192 -8.92 5.93 -6.35
N TYR A 193 -7.61 5.87 -6.16
CA TYR A 193 -6.96 5.46 -4.92
C TYR A 193 -5.86 6.47 -4.57
N GLU A 194 -5.76 6.84 -3.29
CA GLU A 194 -4.71 7.72 -2.79
C GLU A 194 -3.99 7.14 -1.58
N LEU A 195 -2.67 7.28 -1.51
CA LEU A 195 -1.93 7.02 -0.28
C LEU A 195 -2.07 8.22 0.68
N ALA A 196 -2.26 7.95 1.97
CA ALA A 196 -2.32 8.98 3.02
C ALA A 196 -1.01 9.18 3.79
N ASN A 197 -0.08 8.23 3.67
CA ASN A 197 1.22 8.21 4.35
C ASN A 197 2.13 7.18 3.67
N ASP A 198 3.39 7.14 4.10
CA ASP A 198 4.30 6.05 3.74
C ASP A 198 3.74 4.70 4.23
N ILE A 199 3.86 3.67 3.39
CA ILE A 199 3.37 2.33 3.66
C ILE A 199 4.56 1.37 3.71
N THR A 200 4.81 0.78 4.87
CA THR A 200 5.87 -0.21 5.06
C THR A 200 5.27 -1.60 5.22
N ILE A 201 5.55 -2.50 4.28
CA ILE A 201 4.98 -3.86 4.28
C ILE A 201 5.72 -4.75 5.28
N ASN A 202 7.05 -4.79 5.22
CA ASN A 202 7.89 -5.57 6.12
C ASN A 202 8.87 -4.66 6.87
N ASN A 203 9.26 -5.07 8.08
CA ASN A 203 10.34 -4.39 8.80
C ASN A 203 11.68 -4.67 8.12
N THR A 204 12.33 -3.63 7.58
CA THR A 204 13.60 -3.73 6.83
C THR A 204 14.81 -3.23 7.61
N THR A 205 14.72 -3.07 8.94
CA THR A 205 15.83 -2.51 9.75
C THR A 205 17.04 -3.45 9.86
N ALA A 206 16.82 -4.77 9.76
CA ALA A 206 17.89 -5.77 9.80
C ALA A 206 18.41 -6.05 8.38
N GLU A 207 19.70 -6.28 8.20
CA GLU A 207 20.28 -6.60 6.89
C GLU A 207 19.68 -7.87 6.26
N ASN A 208 19.40 -8.89 7.07
CA ASN A 208 18.79 -10.15 6.67
C ASN A 208 17.25 -10.17 6.78
N TRP A 209 16.59 -9.00 6.74
CA TRP A 209 15.14 -8.90 6.96
C TRP A 209 14.30 -9.81 6.06
N THR A 210 14.79 -10.14 4.85
CA THR A 210 14.10 -11.02 3.90
C THR A 210 13.90 -12.46 4.42
N GLU A 211 14.71 -12.93 5.37
CA GLU A 211 14.59 -14.30 5.94
C GLU A 211 13.30 -14.51 6.75
N SER A 212 12.75 -13.42 7.30
CA SER A 212 11.50 -13.41 8.09
C SER A 212 10.39 -12.58 7.44
N ALA A 213 10.66 -12.06 6.24
CA ALA A 213 9.72 -11.22 5.52
C ALA A 213 8.49 -12.00 5.05
N ARG A 214 7.33 -11.36 5.14
CA ARG A 214 6.10 -11.85 4.54
C ARG A 214 6.17 -11.63 3.04
N LYS A 215 5.88 -12.70 2.29
CA LYS A 215 5.83 -12.65 0.82
C LYS A 215 4.64 -11.80 0.37
N TRP A 216 4.93 -10.73 -0.35
CA TRP A 216 4.01 -9.97 -1.16
C TRP A 216 3.49 -10.81 -2.33
N TYR A 217 2.44 -10.32 -2.97
CA TYR A 217 1.70 -11.05 -3.96
C TYR A 217 2.48 -11.23 -5.28
N SER A 218 2.49 -12.46 -5.79
CA SER A 218 2.91 -12.84 -7.15
C SER A 218 1.82 -13.68 -7.81
N SER A 219 1.87 -13.84 -9.14
CA SER A 219 0.89 -14.69 -9.84
C SER A 219 1.41 -15.20 -11.18
N VAL A 220 1.04 -16.44 -11.52
CA VAL A 220 1.18 -17.00 -12.89
C VAL A 220 -0.04 -16.76 -13.77
N LYS A 221 -1.12 -16.20 -13.21
CA LYS A 221 -2.43 -16.10 -13.86
C LYS A 221 -2.63 -14.80 -14.63
N VAL A 222 -1.63 -13.94 -14.74
CA VAL A 222 -1.77 -12.63 -15.39
C VAL A 222 -1.97 -12.82 -16.89
N ASN A 223 -3.22 -13.05 -17.32
CA ASN A 223 -3.62 -13.44 -18.68
C ASN A 223 -4.80 -12.60 -19.21
N GLY A 224 -5.18 -11.53 -18.51
CA GLY A 224 -6.36 -10.73 -18.79
C GLY A 224 -6.46 -9.52 -17.86
N ASN A 225 -7.32 -8.55 -18.19
CA ASN A 225 -7.55 -7.33 -17.40
C ASN A 225 -8.03 -7.64 -15.96
N ASN A 226 -8.69 -8.78 -15.75
CA ASN A 226 -9.09 -9.28 -14.43
C ASN A 226 -7.90 -9.47 -13.47
N TYR A 227 -6.70 -9.75 -13.98
CA TYR A 227 -5.50 -9.93 -13.18
C TYR A 227 -4.57 -8.72 -13.25
N CYS A 228 -5.11 -7.57 -13.65
CA CYS A 228 -4.37 -6.33 -13.78
C CYS A 228 -5.00 -5.22 -12.94
N PHE A 229 -4.20 -4.27 -12.49
CA PHE A 229 -4.71 -2.97 -12.06
C PHE A 229 -5.18 -2.19 -13.30
N ASN A 230 -6.38 -1.61 -13.22
CA ASN A 230 -7.04 -0.84 -14.30
C ASN A 230 -7.56 0.52 -13.79
N GLY A 231 -7.12 0.95 -12.61
CA GLY A 231 -7.60 2.16 -11.94
C GLY A 231 -6.57 3.29 -11.92
N PHE A 232 -6.81 4.28 -11.08
CA PHE A 232 -5.91 5.40 -10.83
C PHE A 232 -5.36 5.33 -9.41
N LEU A 233 -4.04 5.15 -9.26
CA LEU A 233 -3.35 5.21 -7.98
C LEU A 233 -2.45 6.45 -7.94
N ASN A 234 -2.73 7.36 -7.01
CA ASN A 234 -1.91 8.53 -6.71
C ASN A 234 -1.23 8.34 -5.35
N GLY A 235 0.10 8.20 -5.33
CA GLY A 235 0.85 8.04 -4.09
C GLY A 235 1.11 9.33 -3.33
N LYS A 236 0.75 10.50 -3.88
CA LYS A 236 0.92 11.81 -3.24
C LYS A 236 2.34 12.11 -2.74
N GLY A 237 3.33 11.48 -3.36
CA GLY A 237 4.75 11.56 -3.01
C GLY A 237 5.20 10.61 -1.90
N TYR A 238 4.28 9.82 -1.32
CA TYR A 238 4.62 8.83 -0.30
C TYR A 238 5.38 7.63 -0.86
N THR A 239 6.06 6.93 0.05
CA THR A 239 6.89 5.77 -0.23
C THR A 239 6.18 4.48 0.14
N ILE A 240 6.21 3.49 -0.75
CA ILE A 240 5.91 2.10 -0.43
C ILE A 240 7.23 1.36 -0.22
N SER A 241 7.40 0.66 0.89
CA SER A 241 8.64 -0.04 1.23
C SER A 241 8.44 -1.44 1.80
N GLY A 242 9.51 -2.23 1.84
CA GLY A 242 9.48 -3.58 2.40
C GLY A 242 8.71 -4.60 1.55
N LEU A 243 8.49 -4.33 0.25
CA LEU A 243 7.91 -5.32 -0.64
C LEU A 243 8.90 -6.48 -0.80
N TYR A 244 8.44 -7.70 -0.53
CA TYR A 244 9.27 -8.90 -0.66
C TYR A 244 8.55 -9.95 -1.50
N SER A 245 9.12 -10.39 -2.62
CA SER A 245 8.61 -11.56 -3.35
C SER A 245 9.74 -12.53 -3.64
N ASP A 246 9.43 -13.82 -3.59
CA ASP A 246 10.35 -14.87 -3.99
C ASP A 246 9.57 -16.02 -4.62
N ASP A 247 9.36 -15.93 -5.93
CA ASP A 247 8.53 -16.85 -6.71
C ASP A 247 9.29 -17.39 -7.93
N SER A 248 9.90 -18.56 -7.78
CA SER A 248 10.63 -19.22 -8.87
C SER A 248 9.72 -19.94 -9.88
N THR A 249 8.40 -19.82 -9.77
CA THR A 249 7.46 -20.50 -10.67
C THR A 249 7.57 -19.97 -12.09
N SER A 250 7.60 -20.87 -13.08
CA SER A 250 7.58 -20.45 -14.47
C SER A 250 6.26 -19.73 -14.80
N GLY A 251 6.38 -18.58 -15.45
CA GLY A 251 5.30 -17.67 -15.79
C GLY A 251 4.91 -16.72 -14.66
N ALA A 252 5.61 -16.73 -13.53
CA ALA A 252 5.28 -15.83 -12.41
C ALA A 252 5.62 -14.38 -12.72
N TYR A 253 4.70 -13.49 -12.34
CA TYR A 253 4.82 -12.05 -12.41
C TYR A 253 4.80 -11.46 -11.00
N ALA A 254 5.70 -10.51 -10.71
CA ALA A 254 5.75 -9.81 -9.44
C ALA A 254 6.04 -8.31 -9.61
N GLY A 255 5.49 -7.54 -8.66
CA GLY A 255 5.56 -6.09 -8.54
C GLY A 255 4.62 -5.63 -7.43
N LEU A 256 4.45 -4.30 -7.26
CA LEU A 256 3.36 -3.77 -6.43
C LEU A 256 2.02 -4.39 -6.82
N PHE A 257 1.78 -4.49 -8.13
CA PHE A 257 0.71 -5.28 -8.74
C PHE A 257 1.30 -6.40 -9.61
N VAL A 258 0.62 -7.54 -9.68
CA VAL A 258 1.08 -8.63 -10.58
C VAL A 258 0.92 -8.27 -12.06
N GLY A 259 -0.06 -7.43 -12.37
CA GLY A 259 -0.33 -6.93 -13.72
C GLY A 259 -0.88 -5.51 -13.71
N ILE A 260 -0.70 -4.80 -14.81
CA ILE A 260 -1.32 -3.50 -15.11
C ILE A 260 -1.86 -3.51 -16.53
N SER A 261 -2.98 -2.83 -16.77
CA SER A 261 -3.66 -2.89 -18.07
C SER A 261 -4.29 -1.56 -18.47
N SER A 262 -4.78 -1.51 -19.71
CA SER A 262 -5.21 -0.32 -20.44
C SER A 262 -6.13 0.59 -19.62
N GLY A 263 -5.80 1.87 -19.54
CA GLY A 263 -6.53 2.86 -18.75
C GLY A 263 -6.08 2.98 -17.29
N ALA A 264 -5.12 2.17 -16.84
CA ALA A 264 -4.49 2.35 -15.54
C ALA A 264 -3.57 3.57 -15.52
N THR A 265 -3.54 4.25 -14.37
CA THR A 265 -2.55 5.27 -14.04
C THR A 265 -1.96 4.97 -12.67
N VAL A 266 -0.63 4.95 -12.57
CA VAL A 266 0.09 4.90 -11.29
C VAL A 266 1.03 6.08 -11.25
N ALA A 267 0.88 6.95 -10.25
CA ALA A 267 1.63 8.19 -10.22
C ALA A 267 2.03 8.66 -8.83
N ARG A 268 3.05 9.52 -8.78
CA ARG A 268 3.49 10.30 -7.62
C ARG A 268 3.82 9.41 -6.42
N LEU A 269 4.71 8.44 -6.60
CA LEU A 269 5.10 7.54 -5.52
C LEU A 269 6.55 7.10 -5.63
N ASN A 270 7.11 6.71 -4.48
CA ASN A 270 8.42 6.09 -4.40
C ASN A 270 8.29 4.61 -4.01
N ILE A 271 9.18 3.76 -4.52
CA ILE A 271 9.40 2.41 -3.97
C ILE A 271 10.84 2.31 -3.46
N SER A 272 10.97 1.81 -2.22
CA SER A 272 12.24 1.72 -1.51
C SER A 272 12.36 0.43 -0.70
N ASN A 273 13.57 0.06 -0.28
CA ASN A 273 13.86 -1.07 0.63
C ASN A 273 13.05 -2.33 0.28
N SER A 274 13.11 -2.77 -0.97
CA SER A 274 12.25 -3.83 -1.49
C SER A 274 13.05 -4.85 -2.28
N VAL A 275 12.71 -6.14 -2.15
CA VAL A 275 13.40 -7.25 -2.81
C VAL A 275 12.37 -8.14 -3.50
N MET A 276 12.35 -8.16 -4.83
CA MET A 276 11.35 -8.92 -5.58
C MET A 276 12.00 -9.89 -6.57
N SER A 277 11.58 -11.15 -6.51
CA SER A 277 11.99 -12.20 -7.44
C SER A 277 10.77 -12.91 -8.07
N ALA A 278 10.83 -13.12 -9.40
CA ALA A 278 9.85 -13.87 -10.19
C ALA A 278 10.43 -14.33 -11.56
N GLN A 279 9.62 -14.89 -12.46
CA GLN A 279 10.03 -15.02 -13.87
C GLN A 279 10.08 -13.65 -14.58
N PHE A 280 9.12 -12.77 -14.28
CA PHE A 280 9.05 -11.41 -14.80
C PHE A 280 8.80 -10.42 -13.66
N VAL A 281 9.67 -9.44 -13.51
CA VAL A 281 9.64 -8.52 -12.36
C VAL A 281 9.71 -7.08 -12.81
N GLY A 282 8.82 -6.26 -12.26
CA GLY A 282 8.99 -4.81 -12.23
C GLY A 282 8.35 -4.20 -11.00
N SER A 283 8.93 -3.10 -10.50
CA SER A 283 8.55 -2.60 -9.17
C SER A 283 7.09 -2.17 -9.08
N ILE A 284 6.52 -1.64 -10.17
CA ILE A 284 5.08 -1.34 -10.25
C ILE A 284 4.31 -2.58 -10.71
N ALA A 285 4.73 -3.21 -11.81
CA ALA A 285 4.09 -4.44 -12.25
C ALA A 285 5.03 -5.41 -12.98
N GLY A 286 4.79 -6.71 -12.75
CA GLY A 286 5.50 -7.78 -13.47
C GLY A 286 5.05 -7.90 -14.93
N ARG A 287 3.77 -7.65 -15.21
CA ARG A 287 3.22 -7.64 -16.56
C ARG A 287 2.42 -6.38 -16.86
N GLU A 288 2.66 -5.82 -18.02
CA GLU A 288 1.75 -4.93 -18.70
C GLU A 288 0.95 -5.74 -19.72
N PHE A 289 -0.37 -5.58 -19.72
CA PHE A 289 -1.28 -6.29 -20.59
C PHE A 289 -2.26 -5.32 -21.25
N ASN A 290 -2.18 -5.13 -22.55
CA ASN A 290 -3.12 -4.29 -23.26
C ASN A 290 -4.01 -5.09 -24.21
N THR A 291 -5.31 -4.78 -24.19
CA THR A 291 -6.33 -5.34 -25.08
C THR A 291 -7.12 -4.27 -25.83
N ALA A 292 -6.74 -2.99 -25.71
CA ALA A 292 -7.48 -1.83 -26.23
C ALA A 292 -6.57 -0.63 -26.58
N ASP A 293 -7.13 0.42 -27.19
CA ASP A 293 -6.36 1.59 -27.64
C ASP A 293 -6.00 2.59 -26.52
N LYS A 294 -6.23 2.25 -25.23
CA LYS A 294 -5.92 3.13 -24.09
C LYS A 294 -4.48 2.89 -23.62
N VAL A 295 -3.72 3.97 -23.50
CA VAL A 295 -2.34 3.96 -23.00
C VAL A 295 -2.34 3.84 -21.48
N ILE A 296 -1.45 3.00 -20.93
CA ILE A 296 -1.17 2.94 -19.49
C ILE A 296 -0.24 4.09 -19.13
N LYS A 297 -0.50 4.78 -18.03
CA LYS A 297 0.31 5.94 -17.61
C LYS A 297 1.05 5.66 -16.32
N ILE A 298 2.37 5.74 -16.35
CA ILE A 298 3.22 5.74 -15.16
C ILE A 298 3.92 7.09 -15.12
N ALA A 299 3.65 7.89 -14.09
CA ALA A 299 4.11 9.27 -14.05
C ALA A 299 4.62 9.69 -12.67
N ASN A 300 5.75 10.38 -12.60
CA ASN A 300 6.32 10.84 -11.33
C ASN A 300 6.54 9.64 -10.37
N VAL A 301 7.27 8.63 -10.84
CA VAL A 301 7.57 7.40 -10.09
C VAL A 301 9.07 7.18 -9.99
N TYR A 302 9.56 6.99 -8.77
CA TYR A 302 10.97 6.73 -8.53
C TYR A 302 11.19 5.44 -7.72
N ILE A 303 12.08 4.61 -8.23
CA ILE A 303 12.50 3.35 -7.63
C ILE A 303 13.94 3.52 -7.19
N ASP A 304 14.17 3.56 -5.87
CA ASP A 304 15.47 3.95 -5.33
C ASP A 304 16.52 2.83 -5.36
N ASP A 305 17.74 3.17 -4.92
CA ASP A 305 18.90 2.29 -4.90
C ASP A 305 18.84 1.19 -3.83
N LYS A 306 17.81 1.18 -2.98
CA LYS A 306 17.55 0.14 -1.98
C LYS A 306 16.58 -0.93 -2.49
N VAL A 307 16.21 -0.86 -3.77
CA VAL A 307 15.38 -1.87 -4.43
C VAL A 307 16.27 -2.88 -5.17
N SER A 308 15.99 -4.16 -4.98
CA SER A 308 16.65 -5.26 -5.69
C SER A 308 15.62 -6.14 -6.42
N LEU A 309 15.75 -6.24 -7.73
CA LEU A 309 14.85 -6.97 -8.61
C LEU A 309 15.60 -8.11 -9.30
N LYS A 310 15.08 -9.32 -9.20
CA LYS A 310 15.66 -10.51 -9.84
C LYS A 310 14.63 -11.27 -10.66
N ALA A 311 14.82 -11.33 -11.96
CA ALA A 311 13.95 -12.07 -12.86
C ALA A 311 14.68 -13.27 -13.49
N ALA A 312 14.07 -14.45 -13.44
CA ALA A 312 14.56 -15.61 -14.21
C ALA A 312 14.36 -15.44 -15.74
N GLY A 313 13.47 -14.53 -16.14
CA GLY A 313 13.24 -14.09 -17.51
C GLY A 313 13.66 -12.63 -17.70
N ALA A 314 12.69 -11.72 -17.73
CA ALA A 314 12.94 -10.29 -17.95
C ALA A 314 12.65 -9.45 -16.71
N VAL A 315 13.54 -8.49 -16.46
CA VAL A 315 13.35 -7.45 -15.45
C VAL A 315 13.29 -6.09 -16.13
N GLY A 316 12.33 -5.28 -15.69
CA GLY A 316 12.30 -3.85 -15.91
C GLY A 316 12.11 -3.17 -14.58
N GLY A 317 12.92 -2.16 -14.26
CA GLY A 317 12.84 -1.51 -12.95
C GLY A 317 11.44 -1.03 -12.55
N ILE A 318 10.58 -0.66 -13.52
CA ILE A 318 9.18 -0.29 -13.31
C ILE A 318 8.23 -1.39 -13.80
N ILE A 319 8.39 -1.86 -15.05
CA ILE A 319 7.54 -2.88 -15.68
C ILE A 319 8.37 -4.07 -16.17
N GLY A 320 8.04 -5.29 -15.75
CA GLY A 320 8.84 -6.48 -16.10
C GLY A 320 8.73 -6.92 -17.57
N ARG A 321 7.51 -7.02 -18.09
CA ARG A 321 7.22 -7.42 -19.46
C ARG A 321 5.96 -6.72 -19.94
N GLY A 322 5.87 -6.37 -21.22
CA GLY A 322 4.68 -5.75 -21.79
C GLY A 322 4.28 -6.30 -23.16
N ASP A 323 2.98 -6.30 -23.41
CA ASP A 323 2.35 -6.64 -24.68
C ASP A 323 1.49 -5.47 -25.22
N GLY A 324 1.68 -4.26 -24.72
CA GLY A 324 0.79 -3.14 -24.98
C GLY A 324 1.32 -1.73 -24.67
N GLY A 325 0.62 -0.71 -25.15
CA GLY A 325 1.10 0.68 -25.10
C GLY A 325 1.17 1.28 -23.69
N ILE A 326 2.32 1.84 -23.34
CA ILE A 326 2.59 2.47 -22.04
C ILE A 326 3.38 3.77 -22.20
N SER A 327 3.05 4.74 -21.35
CA SER A 327 3.71 6.03 -21.22
C SER A 327 4.42 6.11 -19.88
N PHE A 328 5.72 6.34 -19.91
CA PHE A 328 6.54 6.67 -18.75
C PHE A 328 6.93 8.13 -18.81
N ILE A 329 6.56 8.90 -17.80
CA ILE A 329 6.81 10.35 -17.74
C ILE A 329 7.40 10.65 -16.37
N ASN A 330 8.52 11.38 -16.30
CA ASN A 330 9.11 11.77 -15.02
C ASN A 330 9.40 10.54 -14.12
N CYS A 331 9.98 9.49 -14.69
CA CYS A 331 10.28 8.26 -13.98
C CYS A 331 11.79 8.09 -13.71
N GLY A 332 12.14 7.35 -12.67
CA GLY A 332 13.54 7.11 -12.30
C GLY A 332 13.76 5.72 -11.73
N PHE A 333 14.87 5.09 -12.10
CA PHE A 333 15.31 3.83 -11.51
C PHE A 333 16.80 3.88 -11.17
N SER A 334 17.11 3.64 -9.89
CA SER A 334 18.48 3.52 -9.39
C SER A 334 18.74 2.22 -8.62
N GLY A 335 17.76 1.33 -8.57
CA GLY A 335 17.87 0.02 -7.92
C GLY A 335 18.80 -0.96 -8.63
N LEU A 336 18.94 -2.15 -8.08
CA LEU A 336 19.61 -3.27 -8.70
C LEU A 336 18.60 -4.08 -9.53
N ALA A 337 18.87 -4.28 -10.82
CA ALA A 337 18.08 -5.16 -11.69
C ALA A 337 18.95 -6.31 -12.20
N THR A 338 18.44 -7.54 -12.13
CA THR A 338 19.12 -8.75 -12.66
C THR A 338 18.11 -9.61 -13.42
N GLY A 339 18.19 -9.66 -14.75
CA GLY A 339 17.41 -10.55 -15.62
C GLY A 339 18.16 -11.84 -15.98
N ALA A 340 17.61 -12.62 -16.91
CA ALA A 340 18.25 -13.83 -17.44
C ALA A 340 19.58 -13.57 -18.18
N GLY A 341 19.84 -12.32 -18.54
CA GLY A 341 21.02 -11.83 -19.22
C GLY A 341 20.94 -10.31 -19.42
N ASP A 342 22.00 -9.71 -19.95
CA ASP A 342 22.09 -8.25 -20.15
C ASP A 342 20.99 -7.73 -21.08
N ASP A 343 20.61 -8.52 -22.09
CA ASP A 343 19.51 -8.19 -23.01
C ASP A 343 18.13 -8.36 -22.35
N LYS A 344 18.02 -8.89 -21.14
CA LYS A 344 16.78 -9.04 -20.37
C LYS A 344 16.78 -8.20 -19.09
N THR A 345 17.73 -7.27 -18.96
CA THR A 345 17.94 -6.45 -17.77
C THR A 345 17.80 -4.96 -18.10
N HIS A 346 16.71 -4.34 -17.64
CA HIS A 346 16.39 -2.94 -17.95
C HIS A 346 15.84 -2.18 -16.74
N GLY A 347 15.99 -0.86 -16.74
CA GLY A 347 15.63 -0.03 -15.58
C GLY A 347 14.24 0.59 -15.65
N ILE A 348 13.62 0.69 -16.83
CA ILE A 348 12.24 1.21 -16.96
C ILE A 348 11.31 0.07 -17.34
N ALA A 349 11.49 -0.49 -18.53
CA ALA A 349 10.65 -1.56 -19.04
C ALA A 349 11.49 -2.74 -19.53
N GLY A 350 11.17 -3.95 -19.09
CA GLY A 350 11.90 -5.14 -19.49
C GLY A 350 11.59 -5.52 -20.94
N ASP A 351 10.92 -6.65 -21.12
CA ASP A 351 10.73 -7.25 -22.45
C ASP A 351 9.39 -6.82 -23.06
N ILE A 352 9.40 -5.99 -24.10
CA ILE A 352 8.18 -5.46 -24.75
C ILE A 352 7.96 -6.11 -26.13
N TRP A 353 6.79 -6.72 -26.34
CA TRP A 353 6.56 -7.66 -27.45
C TRP A 353 5.57 -7.22 -28.55
N SER A 354 4.67 -6.28 -28.31
CA SER A 354 3.51 -6.08 -29.20
C SER A 354 3.66 -4.92 -30.19
N VAL A 355 3.27 -5.17 -31.44
CA VAL A 355 3.33 -4.23 -32.57
C VAL A 355 2.07 -3.36 -32.66
N GLY A 356 2.22 -2.08 -33.01
CA GLY A 356 1.10 -1.18 -33.28
C GLY A 356 0.58 -0.37 -32.09
N THR A 357 1.25 -0.45 -30.94
CA THR A 357 0.89 0.28 -29.73
C THR A 357 1.84 1.47 -29.47
N LYS A 358 1.34 2.52 -28.81
CA LYS A 358 2.15 3.70 -28.46
C LYS A 358 2.99 3.41 -27.21
N TYR A 359 4.31 3.44 -27.37
CA TYR A 359 5.26 3.48 -26.26
C TYR A 359 5.91 4.85 -26.22
N GLU A 360 5.93 5.47 -25.04
CA GLU A 360 6.69 6.70 -24.82
C GLU A 360 7.45 6.65 -23.50
N ILE A 361 8.68 7.15 -23.53
CA ILE A 361 9.49 7.40 -22.35
C ILE A 361 9.96 8.85 -22.44
N LYS A 362 9.54 9.66 -21.47
CA LYS A 362 9.83 11.09 -21.41
C LYS A 362 10.39 11.47 -20.05
N ASN A 363 11.38 12.36 -20.05
CA ASN A 363 11.94 12.99 -18.85
C ASN A 363 12.30 11.94 -17.78
N THR A 364 13.04 10.90 -18.18
CA THR A 364 13.21 9.69 -17.38
C THR A 364 14.67 9.26 -17.33
N PHE A 365 15.13 8.69 -16.21
CA PHE A 365 16.48 8.15 -16.10
C PHE A 365 16.53 6.71 -15.55
N SER A 366 17.60 6.00 -15.85
CA SER A 366 17.85 4.64 -15.37
C SER A 366 19.35 4.35 -15.20
N ASN A 367 19.74 3.69 -14.12
CA ASN A 367 21.13 3.26 -13.89
C ASN A 367 21.55 2.03 -14.73
N CYS A 368 20.72 1.56 -15.66
CA CYS A 368 21.03 0.59 -16.71
C CYS A 368 20.28 0.94 -18.01
N LYS A 369 20.26 0.05 -19.01
CA LYS A 369 19.48 0.28 -20.24
C LYS A 369 18.01 0.52 -19.90
N PRO A 370 17.35 1.59 -20.37
CA PRO A 370 15.99 1.88 -19.92
C PRO A 370 14.97 0.85 -20.39
N TYR A 371 15.09 0.32 -21.61
CA TYR A 371 14.06 -0.54 -22.17
C TYR A 371 14.57 -1.59 -23.16
N ARG A 372 13.82 -2.68 -23.34
CA ARG A 372 13.95 -3.57 -24.50
C ARG A 372 12.67 -3.65 -25.32
N LEU A 373 12.83 -3.47 -26.63
CA LEU A 373 11.80 -3.66 -27.64
C LEU A 373 12.15 -4.83 -28.56
N LEU A 374 11.12 -5.54 -29.04
CA LEU A 374 11.27 -6.39 -30.22
C LEU A 374 11.45 -5.55 -31.50
N THR A 375 12.08 -6.16 -32.51
CA THR A 375 12.35 -5.55 -33.82
C THR A 375 11.07 -5.07 -34.48
N GLY A 376 11.06 -3.82 -34.95
CA GLY A 376 9.93 -3.20 -35.68
C GLY A 376 8.97 -2.37 -34.81
N LEU A 377 9.16 -2.36 -33.49
CA LEU A 377 8.43 -1.46 -32.60
C LEU A 377 8.97 -0.03 -32.68
N LYS A 378 8.05 0.94 -32.55
CA LYS A 378 8.39 2.36 -32.42
C LYS A 378 8.20 2.78 -30.97
N ILE A 379 9.14 3.58 -30.48
CA ILE A 379 9.08 4.22 -29.19
C ILE A 379 9.39 5.69 -29.36
N GLU A 380 8.62 6.53 -28.68
CA GLU A 380 8.87 7.95 -28.59
C GLU A 380 9.76 8.21 -27.38
N LEU A 381 10.94 8.78 -27.60
CA LEU A 381 11.89 9.11 -26.55
C LEU A 381 12.09 10.62 -26.52
N SER A 382 12.00 11.20 -25.34
CA SER A 382 12.37 12.60 -25.08
C SER A 382 13.07 12.69 -23.73
N ASN A 383 14.23 13.34 -23.66
CA ASN A 383 14.94 13.56 -22.39
C ASN A 383 15.11 12.26 -21.57
N VAL A 384 15.60 11.20 -22.22
CA VAL A 384 15.83 9.89 -21.59
C VAL A 384 17.32 9.70 -21.34
N TYR A 385 17.68 9.32 -20.12
CA TYR A 385 19.06 9.23 -19.66
C TYR A 385 19.39 7.84 -19.11
N SER A 386 20.60 7.33 -19.34
CA SER A 386 21.05 6.09 -18.71
C SER A 386 22.56 5.93 -18.54
N SER A 387 22.98 5.09 -17.61
CA SER A 387 24.40 4.67 -17.48
C SER A 387 24.92 3.93 -18.72
N SER A 388 24.02 3.25 -19.42
CA SER A 388 24.33 2.36 -20.54
C SER A 388 23.99 3.02 -21.87
N ALA A 389 24.83 2.81 -22.89
CA ALA A 389 24.54 3.30 -24.24
C ALA A 389 23.32 2.59 -24.85
N GLN A 390 22.40 3.37 -25.42
CA GLN A 390 21.23 2.89 -26.16
C GLN A 390 20.75 3.95 -27.16
N THR A 391 20.25 3.51 -28.32
CA THR A 391 19.78 4.42 -29.37
C THR A 391 18.63 5.30 -28.87
N GLY A 392 18.75 6.62 -29.10
CA GLY A 392 17.75 7.60 -28.67
C GLY A 392 17.78 7.94 -27.17
N VAL A 393 18.76 7.42 -26.43
CA VAL A 393 18.97 7.67 -25.01
C VAL A 393 20.31 8.36 -24.81
N THR A 394 20.34 9.42 -23.99
CA THR A 394 21.57 10.12 -23.63
C THR A 394 22.31 9.32 -22.57
N GLN A 395 23.51 8.84 -22.89
CA GLN A 395 24.35 8.13 -21.92
C GLN A 395 24.96 9.12 -20.91
N VAL A 396 24.86 8.80 -19.62
CA VAL A 396 25.39 9.55 -18.48
C VAL A 396 26.17 8.58 -17.59
N THR A 397 27.49 8.67 -17.53
CA THR A 397 28.35 7.70 -16.81
C THR A 397 28.39 7.90 -15.29
N ASP A 398 28.82 6.87 -14.55
CA ASP A 398 28.63 6.67 -13.10
C ASP A 398 29.05 7.82 -12.16
N GLU A 399 29.98 8.70 -12.54
CA GLU A 399 30.34 9.90 -11.77
C GLU A 399 29.23 10.98 -11.74
N PHE A 400 28.09 10.76 -12.43
CA PHE A 400 27.10 11.80 -12.73
C PHE A 400 25.69 11.53 -12.22
N PHE A 401 25.46 10.38 -11.58
CA PHE A 401 24.20 10.14 -10.90
C PHE A 401 24.18 10.66 -9.45
N GLY A 402 25.32 10.96 -8.83
CA GLY A 402 25.39 11.61 -7.51
C GLY A 402 26.19 12.92 -7.54
N GLY A 403 25.51 14.06 -7.41
CA GLY A 403 26.15 15.39 -7.44
C GLY A 403 25.22 16.53 -7.85
N ILE A 404 25.59 17.76 -7.46
CA ILE A 404 24.93 19.02 -7.90
C ILE A 404 24.90 19.16 -9.44
N ASP A 405 25.77 18.42 -10.14
CA ASP A 405 25.84 18.43 -11.61
C ASP A 405 24.71 17.65 -12.31
N ALA A 406 23.88 16.88 -11.60
CA ALA A 406 22.80 16.11 -12.21
C ALA A 406 21.88 16.99 -13.09
N SER A 407 21.59 18.21 -12.63
CA SER A 407 20.79 19.21 -13.35
C SER A 407 21.43 19.73 -14.63
N THR A 408 22.76 19.68 -14.73
CA THR A 408 23.49 20.09 -15.94
C THR A 408 23.57 18.97 -16.97
N LYS A 409 23.68 17.71 -16.52
CA LYS A 409 23.90 16.54 -17.38
C LYS A 409 22.61 15.90 -17.84
N MET A 410 21.56 16.04 -17.03
CA MET A 410 20.19 15.62 -17.33
C MET A 410 19.29 16.85 -17.47
N SER A 411 19.75 17.85 -18.24
CA SER A 411 19.11 19.17 -18.36
C SER A 411 17.70 19.19 -18.93
N GLY A 412 17.25 18.07 -19.52
CA GLY A 412 15.87 17.86 -19.95
C GLY A 412 14.92 17.38 -18.84
N LEU A 413 15.44 17.09 -17.65
CA LEU A 413 14.64 16.83 -16.46
C LEU A 413 14.30 18.15 -15.76
N ASP A 414 13.08 18.26 -15.22
CA ASP A 414 12.67 19.41 -14.42
C ASP A 414 13.19 19.27 -12.98
N PHE A 415 14.32 19.93 -12.69
CA PHE A 415 14.90 20.01 -11.34
C PHE A 415 14.31 21.13 -10.46
N VAL A 416 13.29 21.84 -10.96
CA VAL A 416 12.58 22.88 -10.21
C VAL A 416 11.36 22.28 -9.50
N ASN A 417 10.56 21.50 -10.22
CA ASN A 417 9.29 20.99 -9.67
C ASN A 417 9.24 19.48 -9.48
N THR A 418 9.95 18.70 -10.31
CA THR A 418 9.80 17.25 -10.35
C THR A 418 10.92 16.52 -9.63
N TRP A 419 12.17 16.90 -9.92
CA TRP A 419 13.37 16.21 -9.43
C TRP A 419 14.15 17.09 -8.46
N GLN A 420 14.67 16.47 -7.41
CA GLN A 420 15.65 17.06 -6.52
C GLN A 420 17.02 16.45 -6.80
N ALA A 421 18.00 17.29 -7.11
CA ALA A 421 19.39 16.85 -7.21
C ALA A 421 19.97 16.59 -5.82
N ASN A 422 20.70 15.49 -5.65
CA ASN A 422 21.33 15.11 -4.40
C ASN A 422 22.85 15.14 -4.55
N GLU A 423 23.55 15.73 -3.56
CA GLU A 423 25.01 15.93 -3.60
C GLU A 423 25.79 14.61 -3.72
N ASN A 424 25.28 13.53 -3.11
CA ASN A 424 25.95 12.22 -3.08
C ASN A 424 25.03 11.07 -3.49
N GLY A 425 24.07 11.31 -4.41
CA GLY A 425 23.17 10.25 -4.87
C GLY A 425 22.26 10.63 -6.02
N TYR A 426 21.51 9.65 -6.52
CA TYR A 426 20.55 9.78 -7.63
C TYR A 426 19.56 10.92 -7.42
N PRO A 427 19.08 11.58 -8.51
CA PRO A 427 17.94 12.47 -8.40
C PRO A 427 16.76 11.76 -7.75
N THR A 428 16.10 12.41 -6.81
CA THR A 428 14.89 11.90 -6.14
C THR A 428 13.69 12.72 -6.55
N LEU A 429 12.49 12.16 -6.47
CA LEU A 429 11.27 12.94 -6.68
C LEU A 429 11.17 14.04 -5.61
N SER A 430 10.75 15.23 -6.03
CA SER A 430 10.42 16.32 -5.14
C SER A 430 9.18 15.98 -4.32
N ALA A 431 9.18 16.34 -3.03
CA ALA A 431 8.00 16.14 -2.17
C ALA A 431 6.81 17.00 -2.65
N SER A 432 7.09 18.20 -3.16
CA SER A 432 6.09 19.12 -3.71
C SER A 432 5.95 18.86 -5.21
N HIS A 433 5.14 17.87 -5.57
CA HIS A 433 4.79 17.55 -6.97
C HIS A 433 3.91 18.68 -7.56
N ASN A 434 4.44 19.89 -7.69
CA ASN A 434 3.64 21.09 -7.91
C ASN A 434 3.41 21.33 -9.40
N GLY A 435 2.17 21.11 -9.84
CA GLY A 435 1.65 21.72 -11.07
C GLY A 435 1.22 20.75 -12.17
N ASP A 436 1.93 19.64 -12.38
CA ASP A 436 1.61 18.61 -13.37
C ASP A 436 0.50 17.67 -12.87
N VAL A 437 -0.75 18.13 -12.95
CA VAL A 437 -1.93 17.37 -12.51
C VAL A 437 -2.46 16.44 -13.59
N ASP A 438 -2.23 16.76 -14.86
CA ASP A 438 -2.66 15.90 -15.96
C ASP A 438 -1.64 14.79 -16.26
N LEU A 439 -0.45 14.88 -15.65
CA LEU A 439 0.66 13.94 -15.65
C LEU A 439 1.45 13.89 -16.98
N ASP A 440 1.31 14.88 -17.86
CA ASP A 440 1.98 14.92 -19.17
C ASP A 440 3.47 15.28 -19.10
N GLY A 441 3.93 15.70 -17.92
CA GLY A 441 5.32 16.03 -17.63
C GLY A 441 5.65 17.51 -17.81
N GLU A 442 4.67 18.34 -18.11
CA GLU A 442 4.76 19.78 -18.17
C GLU A 442 3.85 20.39 -17.08
N CYS A 443 4.12 21.63 -16.69
CA CYS A 443 3.22 22.42 -15.83
C CYS A 443 2.71 23.56 -16.69
N ASN A 444 1.56 23.38 -17.33
CA ASN A 444 1.07 24.24 -18.41
C ASN A 444 -0.44 24.51 -18.29
N ALA A 445 -1.06 25.05 -19.35
CA ALA A 445 -2.47 25.40 -19.34
C ALA A 445 -3.41 24.16 -19.28
N ALA A 446 -2.95 22.99 -19.73
CA ALA A 446 -3.71 21.75 -19.67
C ALA A 446 -3.90 21.29 -18.21
N ASP A 447 -2.90 21.50 -17.36
CA ASP A 447 -3.03 21.29 -15.91
C ASP A 447 -4.07 22.20 -15.28
N CYS A 448 -4.08 23.47 -15.68
CA CYS A 448 -5.08 24.42 -15.19
C CYS A 448 -6.50 23.99 -15.61
N VAL A 449 -6.65 23.41 -16.80
CA VAL A 449 -7.91 22.80 -17.27
C VAL A 449 -8.29 21.58 -16.43
N GLU A 450 -7.37 20.67 -16.12
CA GLU A 450 -7.69 19.49 -15.30
C GLU A 450 -8.01 19.89 -13.85
N LEU A 451 -7.26 20.82 -13.27
CA LEU A 451 -7.56 21.46 -11.98
C LEU A 451 -8.95 22.12 -11.97
N ARG A 452 -9.35 22.77 -13.07
CA ARG A 452 -10.69 23.36 -13.21
C ARG A 452 -11.79 22.31 -13.12
N LYS A 453 -11.63 21.18 -13.82
CA LYS A 453 -12.59 20.07 -13.75
C LYS A 453 -12.71 19.53 -12.33
N GLU A 454 -11.59 19.41 -11.63
CA GLU A 454 -11.54 18.92 -10.25
C GLU A 454 -12.16 19.92 -9.25
N LEU A 455 -11.78 21.19 -9.32
CA LEU A 455 -12.18 22.21 -8.35
C LEU A 455 -13.61 22.73 -8.56
N LEU A 456 -14.10 22.73 -9.80
CA LEU A 456 -15.40 23.29 -10.17
C LEU A 456 -16.42 22.23 -10.57
N GLY A 457 -16.02 20.96 -10.75
CA GLY A 457 -16.92 19.88 -11.17
C GLY A 457 -17.50 20.06 -12.58
N VAL A 458 -16.84 20.85 -13.43
CA VAL A 458 -17.28 21.15 -14.80
C VAL A 458 -16.68 20.16 -15.80
N SER A 459 -17.40 19.90 -16.90
CA SER A 459 -16.98 18.96 -17.96
C SER A 459 -16.23 19.61 -19.13
N GLU A 460 -16.03 20.93 -19.09
CA GLU A 460 -15.45 21.69 -20.20
C GLU A 460 -13.94 21.46 -20.35
N ALA A 461 -13.48 21.47 -21.60
CA ALA A 461 -12.09 21.18 -21.98
C ALA A 461 -11.19 22.42 -22.07
N THR A 462 -11.73 23.61 -21.80
CA THR A 462 -11.01 24.88 -21.94
C THR A 462 -11.14 25.70 -20.67
N MET A 463 -10.09 26.43 -20.33
CA MET A 463 -10.11 27.40 -19.25
C MET A 463 -10.13 28.80 -19.86
N PRO A 464 -11.18 29.60 -19.63
CA PRO A 464 -11.22 30.98 -20.10
C PRO A 464 -10.20 31.83 -19.33
N ASP A 465 -9.64 32.85 -19.99
CA ASP A 465 -8.92 33.95 -19.32
C ASP A 465 -9.97 34.82 -18.62
N VAL A 466 -10.27 34.50 -17.36
CA VAL A 466 -11.35 35.14 -16.58
C VAL A 466 -10.92 36.51 -16.07
N ASN A 467 -9.62 36.75 -16.00
CA ASN A 467 -9.07 37.99 -15.48
C ASN A 467 -8.65 39.00 -16.58
N ASP A 468 -8.78 38.62 -17.86
CA ASP A 468 -8.49 39.41 -19.05
C ASP A 468 -7.03 39.92 -19.12
N ASP A 469 -6.05 39.21 -18.54
CA ASP A 469 -4.63 39.61 -18.60
C ASP A 469 -3.85 39.02 -19.79
N GLY A 470 -4.53 38.25 -20.63
CA GLY A 470 -3.99 37.61 -21.81
C GLY A 470 -3.21 36.33 -21.52
N LYS A 471 -3.23 35.80 -20.29
CA LYS A 471 -2.60 34.53 -19.92
C LYS A 471 -3.61 33.63 -19.22
N ILE A 472 -3.66 32.37 -19.63
CA ILE A 472 -4.44 31.33 -18.95
C ILE A 472 -3.55 30.70 -17.89
N ASP A 473 -3.82 30.98 -16.61
CA ASP A 473 -3.10 30.37 -15.48
C ASP A 473 -3.95 30.27 -14.20
N ILE A 474 -3.31 29.94 -13.07
CA ILE A 474 -3.96 29.74 -11.77
C ILE A 474 -4.80 30.95 -11.31
N ARG A 475 -4.49 32.16 -11.78
CA ARG A 475 -5.23 33.39 -11.42
C ARG A 475 -6.63 33.39 -12.01
N ASP A 476 -6.80 32.84 -13.21
CA ASP A 476 -8.11 32.63 -13.83
C ASP A 476 -8.93 31.63 -13.04
N LEU A 477 -8.29 30.58 -12.51
CA LEU A 477 -8.98 29.53 -11.76
C LEU A 477 -9.53 30.09 -10.46
N VAL A 478 -8.72 30.90 -9.78
CA VAL A 478 -9.09 31.59 -8.54
C VAL A 478 -10.21 32.60 -8.81
N ALA A 479 -10.14 33.35 -9.91
CA ALA A 479 -11.18 34.29 -10.31
C ALA A 479 -12.51 33.57 -10.60
N GLU A 480 -12.47 32.47 -11.34
CA GLU A 480 -13.64 31.66 -11.68
C GLU A 480 -14.30 31.04 -10.44
N LYS A 481 -13.50 30.48 -9.52
CA LYS A 481 -14.02 29.93 -8.26
C LYS A 481 -14.70 31.00 -7.42
N LYS A 482 -14.13 32.22 -7.37
CA LYS A 482 -14.73 33.35 -6.65
C LYS A 482 -16.08 33.75 -7.24
N LEU A 483 -16.20 33.80 -8.57
CA LEU A 483 -17.46 34.11 -9.27
C LEU A 483 -18.56 33.09 -8.93
N GLN A 484 -18.25 31.79 -8.97
CA GLN A 484 -19.22 30.76 -8.55
C GLN A 484 -19.68 30.92 -7.10
N ILE A 485 -18.77 31.26 -6.18
CA ILE A 485 -19.10 31.47 -4.77
C ILE A 485 -20.00 32.70 -4.60
N SER A 486 -19.72 33.81 -5.31
CA SER A 486 -20.58 35.00 -5.26
C SER A 486 -21.97 34.75 -5.82
N ASP A 487 -22.10 33.96 -6.88
CA ASP A 487 -23.41 33.61 -7.45
C ASP A 487 -24.22 32.71 -6.51
N PHE A 488 -23.55 31.84 -5.74
CA PHE A 488 -24.20 31.00 -4.74
C PHE A 488 -24.62 31.76 -3.47
N GLN A 489 -23.95 32.86 -3.13
CA GLN A 489 -24.32 33.72 -2.00
C GLN A 489 -25.45 34.72 -2.32
N ASN A 490 -25.74 34.92 -3.61
CA ASN A 490 -26.80 35.80 -4.09
C ASN A 490 -28.08 35.06 -4.52
N GLN A 491 -28.12 33.73 -4.35
CA GLN A 491 -29.33 32.88 -4.41
C GLN A 491 -29.79 32.54 -3.00
#